data_AF-A0A7C6YXY4-F1
#
_entry.id   AF-A0A7C6YXY4-F1
#
_cell.length_a   1.000
_cell.length_b   1.000
_cell.length_c   1.000
_cell.angle_alpha   90.00
_cell.angle_beta   90.00
_cell.angle_gamma   90.00
#
_symmetry.space_group_name_H-M   'P 1'
#
loop_
_entity.id
_entity.type
_entity.pdbx_description
1 polymer ?
#
loop_
_entity_poly.entity_id
_entity_poly.type
_entity_poly.pdbx_seq_one_letter_code
_entity_poly.pdbx_strand_id
1 'polypeptide(L)'
;MKIKRALISVSDKRGLEELARGLNELGVELISTGGTAERISKAGIPVKEVSDITKFPEMLGGRVKSLHPAIFGGILAERTENHLAQLQEQNIEPIDLVVCNLYPFAKVISSVDATEDQAIENIDIGGPSMIRAAAKNFKYVAVVVEPNDYGAVLEELRETKGELSPKTRKQLAIKAFQHTADYDGLIYRYLSDYSADNELFPEFYDYRLKKVMDLRYGENPHQKAALYQDLKINEPSLVQAEQL
;
A
#
# COMPACT_ATOMS: atom_id res chain seq x y z
N MET A 1 3.77 -18.37 9.83
CA MET A 1 2.49 -17.77 10.26
C MET A 1 1.51 -17.97 9.15
N LYS A 2 0.42 -18.69 9.43
CA LYS A 2 -0.63 -18.97 8.46
C LYS A 2 -1.54 -17.76 8.25
N ILE A 3 -1.75 -17.37 7.01
CA ILE A 3 -2.72 -16.34 6.63
C ILE A 3 -4.11 -16.96 6.71
N LYS A 4 -4.98 -16.42 7.57
CA LYS A 4 -6.38 -16.84 7.69
C LYS A 4 -7.35 -15.75 7.29
N ARG A 5 -6.99 -14.48 7.52
CA ARG A 5 -7.81 -13.30 7.18
C ARG A 5 -7.01 -12.26 6.43
N ALA A 6 -7.57 -11.79 5.30
CA ALA A 6 -6.97 -10.76 4.46
C ALA A 6 -7.88 -9.54 4.34
N LEU A 7 -7.37 -8.36 4.67
CA LEU A 7 -8.01 -7.08 4.42
C LEU A 7 -7.51 -6.50 3.10
N ILE A 8 -8.41 -6.30 2.13
CA ILE A 8 -8.08 -5.81 0.79
C ILE A 8 -8.78 -4.47 0.57
N SER A 9 -8.01 -3.41 0.34
CA SER A 9 -8.52 -2.07 0.03
C SER A 9 -7.63 -1.40 -1.01
N VAL A 10 -7.99 -1.54 -2.29
CA VAL A 10 -7.12 -1.14 -3.40
C VAL A 10 -7.79 -0.12 -4.32
N SER A 11 -7.03 0.90 -4.67
CA SER A 11 -7.38 1.83 -5.74
C SER A 11 -7.16 1.19 -7.12
N ASP A 12 -5.94 0.73 -7.36
CA ASP A 12 -5.54 -0.01 -8.56
C ASP A 12 -5.99 -1.47 -8.44
N LYS A 13 -6.89 -1.90 -9.32
CA LYS A 13 -7.56 -3.20 -9.29
C LYS A 13 -6.93 -4.22 -10.24
N ARG A 14 -5.77 -3.93 -10.86
CA ARG A 14 -5.03 -4.90 -11.67
C ARG A 14 -4.72 -6.14 -10.82
N GLY A 15 -5.01 -7.33 -11.34
CA GLY A 15 -4.75 -8.59 -10.65
C GLY A 15 -5.63 -8.87 -9.42
N LEU A 16 -6.62 -8.03 -9.11
CA LEU A 16 -7.42 -8.13 -7.88
C LEU A 16 -8.23 -9.43 -7.83
N GLU A 17 -8.83 -9.83 -8.95
CA GLU A 17 -9.68 -11.03 -9.00
C GLU A 17 -8.85 -12.30 -8.89
N GLU A 18 -7.69 -12.35 -9.54
CA GLU A 18 -6.74 -13.46 -9.42
C GLU A 18 -6.21 -13.59 -8.00
N LEU A 19 -5.86 -12.45 -7.37
CA LEU A 19 -5.45 -12.40 -5.98
C LEU A 19 -6.55 -12.93 -5.05
N ALA A 20 -7.75 -12.37 -5.14
CA ALA A 20 -8.88 -12.74 -4.29
C ALA A 20 -9.25 -14.22 -4.46
N ARG A 21 -9.23 -14.73 -5.69
CA ARG A 21 -9.51 -16.15 -5.98
C ARG A 21 -8.45 -17.06 -5.37
N GLY A 22 -7.17 -16.73 -5.57
CA GLY A 22 -6.07 -17.51 -5.01
C GLY A 22 -6.08 -17.54 -3.47
N LEU A 23 -6.41 -16.42 -2.82
CA LEU A 23 -6.57 -16.37 -1.36
C LEU A 23 -7.77 -17.20 -0.89
N ASN A 24 -8.92 -17.09 -1.56
CA ASN A 24 -10.12 -17.84 -1.22
C ASN A 24 -9.93 -19.37 -1.41
N GLU A 25 -9.22 -19.81 -2.45
CA GLU A 25 -8.84 -21.22 -2.67
C GLU A 25 -7.95 -21.78 -1.55
N LEU A 26 -7.14 -20.93 -0.93
CA LEU A 26 -6.33 -21.28 0.24
C LEU A 26 -7.13 -21.27 1.56
N GLY A 27 -8.43 -20.96 1.50
CA GLY A 27 -9.31 -20.85 2.65
C GLY A 27 -9.13 -19.57 3.46
N VAL A 28 -8.56 -18.51 2.86
CA VAL A 28 -8.41 -17.20 3.49
C VAL A 28 -9.74 -16.45 3.41
N GLU A 29 -10.22 -15.98 4.55
CA GLU A 29 -11.38 -15.10 4.62
C GLU A 29 -11.02 -13.69 4.15
N LEU A 30 -11.83 -13.17 3.23
CA LEU A 30 -11.61 -11.85 2.63
C LEU A 30 -12.49 -10.79 3.29
N ILE A 31 -11.86 -9.67 3.64
CA ILE A 31 -12.48 -8.46 4.17
C ILE A 31 -12.15 -7.33 3.22
N SER A 32 -13.12 -6.51 2.84
CA SER A 32 -12.87 -5.40 1.91
C SER A 32 -13.78 -4.19 2.13
N THR A 33 -13.54 -3.12 1.37
CA THR A 33 -14.32 -1.87 1.46
C THR A 33 -14.82 -1.41 0.09
N GLY A 34 -16.05 -0.88 0.05
CA GLY A 34 -16.63 -0.16 -1.08
C GLY A 34 -16.42 -0.86 -2.43
N GLY A 35 -15.93 -0.11 -3.43
CA GLY A 35 -15.73 -0.63 -4.79
C GLY A 35 -14.72 -1.78 -4.92
N THR A 36 -13.90 -2.04 -3.89
CA THR A 36 -13.04 -3.25 -3.87
C THR A 36 -13.88 -4.48 -3.51
N ALA A 37 -14.71 -4.39 -2.48
CA ALA A 37 -15.62 -5.45 -2.06
C ALA A 37 -16.61 -5.80 -3.19
N GLU A 38 -17.19 -4.77 -3.83
CA GLU A 38 -18.10 -4.94 -4.96
C GLU A 38 -17.44 -5.70 -6.12
N ARG A 39 -16.18 -5.38 -6.45
CA ARG A 39 -15.46 -6.04 -7.54
C ARG A 39 -15.19 -7.51 -7.23
N ILE A 40 -14.77 -7.83 -6.00
CA ILE A 40 -14.53 -9.21 -5.55
C ILE A 40 -15.85 -10.01 -5.56
N SER A 41 -16.92 -9.43 -5.03
CA SER A 41 -18.25 -10.06 -4.98
C SER A 41 -18.82 -10.34 -6.38
N LYS A 42 -18.68 -9.39 -7.33
CA LYS A 42 -19.07 -9.58 -8.74
C LYS A 42 -18.33 -10.72 -9.44
N ALA A 43 -17.13 -11.07 -8.97
CA ALA A 43 -16.36 -12.22 -9.47
C ALA A 43 -16.78 -13.56 -8.85
N GLY A 44 -17.84 -13.57 -8.02
CA GLY A 44 -18.39 -14.75 -7.35
C GLY A 44 -17.57 -15.21 -6.14
N ILE A 45 -16.72 -14.34 -5.60
CA ILE A 45 -15.83 -14.67 -4.48
C ILE A 45 -16.44 -14.14 -3.18
N PRO A 46 -16.59 -14.97 -2.13
CA PRO A 46 -17.08 -14.50 -0.84
C PRO A 46 -16.17 -13.43 -0.25
N VAL A 47 -16.77 -12.31 0.17
CA VAL A 47 -16.05 -11.19 0.80
C VAL A 47 -16.99 -10.55 1.83
N LYS A 48 -16.46 -10.24 3.02
CA LYS A 48 -17.15 -9.47 4.04
C LYS A 48 -16.83 -7.99 3.88
N GLU A 49 -17.80 -7.12 4.09
CA GLU A 49 -17.50 -5.69 4.14
C GLU A 49 -16.93 -5.29 5.50
N VAL A 50 -16.06 -4.30 5.52
CA VAL A 50 -15.57 -3.70 6.77
C VAL A 50 -16.71 -3.13 7.61
N SER A 51 -17.76 -2.60 6.99
CA SER A 51 -18.96 -2.09 7.66
C SER A 51 -19.66 -3.18 8.50
N ASP A 52 -19.68 -4.43 8.02
CA ASP A 52 -20.23 -5.57 8.76
C ASP A 52 -19.43 -5.90 10.03
N ILE A 53 -18.12 -5.61 10.01
CA ILE A 53 -17.20 -5.86 11.13
C ILE A 53 -17.24 -4.71 12.13
N THR A 54 -17.16 -3.48 11.65
CA THR A 54 -17.10 -2.29 12.51
C THR A 54 -18.47 -1.97 13.10
N LYS A 55 -19.56 -2.36 12.42
CA LYS A 55 -20.94 -1.97 12.74
C LYS A 55 -21.11 -0.45 12.86
N PHE A 56 -20.19 0.30 12.25
CA PHE A 56 -20.15 1.75 12.30
C PHE A 56 -20.70 2.29 10.98
N PRO A 57 -21.66 3.24 11.02
CA PRO A 57 -22.26 3.77 9.80
C PRO A 57 -21.23 4.55 8.98
N GLU A 58 -21.41 4.59 7.67
CA GLU A 58 -20.63 5.48 6.82
C GLU A 58 -20.97 6.94 7.16
N MET A 59 -19.94 7.77 7.34
CA MET A 59 -20.08 9.20 7.60
C MET A 59 -18.92 9.98 6.98
N LEU A 60 -19.09 11.30 6.85
CA LEU A 60 -18.08 12.23 6.29
C LEU A 60 -17.60 11.80 4.89
N GLY A 61 -18.52 11.35 4.03
CA GLY A 61 -18.18 10.90 2.67
C GLY A 61 -17.23 9.70 2.62
N GLY A 62 -17.22 8.86 3.66
CA GLY A 62 -16.36 7.67 3.74
C GLY A 62 -14.93 7.94 4.22
N ARG A 63 -14.60 9.19 4.61
CA ARG A 63 -13.25 9.59 5.07
C ARG A 63 -12.73 8.81 6.29
N VAL A 64 -13.62 8.27 7.12
CA VAL A 64 -13.27 7.58 8.38
C VAL A 64 -13.61 6.09 8.38
N LYS A 65 -14.02 5.53 7.23
CA LYS A 65 -14.60 4.17 7.14
C LYS A 65 -13.72 3.04 7.69
N SER A 66 -12.40 3.14 7.53
CA SER A 66 -11.45 2.12 7.98
C SER A 66 -10.72 2.50 9.27
N LEU A 67 -10.88 3.73 9.77
CA LEU A 67 -10.22 4.26 10.96
C LEU A 67 -10.91 3.80 12.25
N HIS A 68 -10.98 2.48 12.43
CA HIS A 68 -11.74 1.85 13.50
C HIS A 68 -10.89 0.87 14.32
N PRO A 69 -11.02 0.84 15.68
CA PRO A 69 -10.29 -0.10 16.52
C PRO A 69 -10.47 -1.57 16.17
N ALA A 70 -11.63 -1.98 15.66
CA ALA A 70 -11.85 -3.35 15.19
C ALA A 70 -10.94 -3.75 14.01
N ILE A 71 -10.56 -2.78 13.17
CA ILE A 71 -9.64 -3.01 12.05
C ILE A 71 -8.19 -2.90 12.53
N PHE A 72 -7.84 -1.79 13.17
CA PHE A 72 -6.48 -1.54 13.61
C PHE A 72 -6.04 -2.47 14.75
N GLY A 73 -6.94 -2.92 15.61
CA GLY A 73 -6.69 -3.94 16.62
C GLY A 73 -6.34 -5.28 15.98
N GLY A 74 -7.10 -5.72 14.97
CA GLY A 74 -6.80 -6.94 14.21
C GLY A 74 -5.43 -6.90 13.52
N ILE A 75 -5.03 -5.73 13.03
CA ILE A 75 -3.73 -5.52 12.36
C ILE A 75 -2.58 -5.39 13.38
N LEU A 76 -2.73 -4.58 14.43
CA LEU A 76 -1.61 -4.19 15.31
C LEU A 76 -1.37 -5.13 16.48
N ALA A 77 -2.32 -6.01 16.82
CA ALA A 77 -2.13 -6.94 17.91
C ALA A 77 -0.94 -7.86 17.66
N GLU A 78 0.01 -7.88 18.59
CA GLU A 78 0.99 -8.94 18.66
C GLU A 78 0.28 -10.27 18.95
N ARG A 79 0.81 -11.39 18.46
CA ARG A 79 0.22 -12.71 18.70
C ARG A 79 0.68 -13.30 20.04
N THR A 80 0.67 -12.47 21.10
CA THR A 80 0.96 -12.85 22.49
C THR A 80 -0.34 -13.16 23.23
N GLU A 81 -0.27 -13.94 24.32
CA GLU A 81 -1.46 -14.31 25.10
C GLU A 81 -2.25 -13.08 25.58
N ASN A 82 -1.56 -12.05 26.06
CA ASN A 82 -2.19 -10.81 26.55
C ASN A 82 -2.97 -10.09 25.44
N HIS A 83 -2.37 -9.87 24.26
CA HIS A 83 -3.04 -9.18 23.17
C HIS A 83 -4.18 -10.02 22.58
N LEU A 84 -4.00 -11.34 22.48
CA LEU A 84 -5.06 -12.22 21.98
C LEU A 84 -6.26 -12.27 22.94
N ALA A 85 -6.05 -12.23 24.25
CA ALA A 85 -7.12 -12.11 25.23
C ALA A 85 -7.90 -10.79 25.07
N GLN A 86 -7.20 -9.66 24.93
CA GLN A 86 -7.83 -8.36 24.69
C GLN A 86 -8.64 -8.33 23.39
N LEU A 87 -8.12 -8.93 22.31
CA LEU A 87 -8.87 -9.07 21.05
C LEU A 87 -10.15 -9.88 21.25
N GLN A 88 -10.07 -11.00 21.97
CA GLN A 88 -11.21 -11.86 22.24
C GLN A 88 -12.28 -11.14 23.07
N GLU A 89 -11.90 -10.42 24.12
CA GLU A 89 -12.82 -9.61 24.95
C GLU A 89 -13.60 -8.59 24.13
N GLN A 90 -12.96 -8.02 23.10
CA GLN A 90 -13.57 -7.03 22.21
C GLN A 90 -14.22 -7.64 20.96
N ASN A 91 -14.24 -8.97 20.84
CA ASN A 91 -14.72 -9.70 19.64
C ASN A 91 -14.02 -9.25 18.35
N ILE A 92 -12.72 -8.95 18.43
CA ILE A 92 -11.90 -8.55 17.29
C ILE A 92 -11.10 -9.77 16.82
N GLU A 93 -11.22 -10.09 15.54
CA GLU A 93 -10.42 -11.15 14.94
C GLU A 93 -9.10 -10.60 14.36
N PRO A 94 -7.98 -11.33 14.49
CA PRO A 94 -6.72 -10.92 13.90
C PRO A 94 -6.78 -10.84 12.36
N ILE A 95 -6.02 -9.89 11.80
CA ILE A 95 -5.81 -9.75 10.35
C ILE A 95 -4.36 -10.13 10.06
N ASP A 96 -4.14 -11.03 9.11
CA ASP A 96 -2.83 -11.64 8.83
C ASP A 96 -2.19 -11.09 7.55
N LEU A 97 -3.01 -10.60 6.62
CA LEU A 97 -2.59 -9.99 5.36
C LEU A 97 -3.36 -8.70 5.14
N VAL A 98 -2.64 -7.62 4.79
CA VAL A 98 -3.22 -6.36 4.35
C VAL A 98 -2.77 -6.11 2.92
N VAL A 99 -3.71 -5.96 1.99
CA VAL A 99 -3.44 -5.60 0.60
C VAL A 99 -4.03 -4.22 0.37
N CYS A 100 -3.16 -3.21 0.27
CA CYS A 100 -3.60 -1.84 0.15
C CYS A 100 -2.64 -1.04 -0.72
N ASN A 101 -3.17 -0.48 -1.81
CA ASN A 101 -2.43 0.45 -2.66
C ASN A 101 -3.17 1.79 -2.69
N LEU A 102 -2.39 2.86 -2.70
CA LEU A 102 -2.91 4.22 -2.62
C LEU A 102 -3.36 4.70 -3.99
N TYR A 103 -4.41 5.53 -4.03
CA TYR A 103 -4.75 6.23 -5.26
C TYR A 103 -3.54 7.08 -5.67
N PRO A 104 -3.14 7.05 -6.95
CA PRO A 104 -1.97 7.81 -7.38
C PRO A 104 -2.30 9.31 -7.32
N PHE A 105 -1.99 9.94 -6.19
CA PHE A 105 -2.10 11.39 -5.97
C PHE A 105 -1.38 12.16 -7.09
N ALA A 106 -0.24 11.62 -7.57
CA ALA A 106 0.46 12.10 -8.75
C ALA A 106 -0.45 12.28 -9.99
N LYS A 107 -1.42 11.39 -10.22
CA LYS A 107 -2.37 11.51 -11.34
C LYS A 107 -3.40 12.62 -11.13
N VAL A 108 -3.79 12.90 -9.89
CA VAL A 108 -4.71 14.00 -9.57
C VAL A 108 -4.03 15.32 -9.91
N ILE A 109 -2.83 15.53 -9.37
CA ILE A 109 -2.11 16.81 -9.49
C ILE A 109 -1.50 17.04 -10.88
N SER A 110 -1.41 15.99 -11.72
CA SER A 110 -0.96 16.12 -13.11
C SER A 110 -2.05 16.57 -14.08
N SER A 111 -3.31 16.61 -13.65
CA SER A 111 -4.41 17.08 -14.50
C SER A 111 -4.33 18.60 -14.66
N VAL A 112 -4.46 19.09 -15.89
CA VAL A 112 -4.41 20.53 -16.21
C VAL A 112 -5.48 21.32 -15.44
N ASP A 113 -6.61 20.68 -15.15
CA ASP A 113 -7.75 21.29 -14.45
C ASP A 113 -7.78 20.98 -12.94
N ALA A 114 -6.70 20.42 -12.37
CA ALA A 114 -6.66 20.07 -10.96
C ALA A 114 -6.66 21.32 -10.06
N THR A 115 -7.70 21.47 -9.25
CA THR A 115 -7.78 22.49 -8.20
C THR A 115 -7.14 22.02 -6.90
N GLU A 116 -6.71 22.96 -6.06
CA GLU A 116 -6.19 22.65 -4.72
C GLU A 116 -7.20 21.88 -3.87
N ASP A 117 -8.48 22.29 -3.87
CA ASP A 117 -9.56 21.59 -3.17
C ASP A 117 -9.69 20.12 -3.62
N GLN A 118 -9.59 19.87 -4.93
CA GLN A 118 -9.61 18.50 -5.46
C GLN A 118 -8.37 17.71 -5.03
N ALA A 119 -7.20 18.31 -5.00
CA ALA A 119 -6.00 17.65 -4.50
C ALA A 119 -6.15 17.30 -3.01
N ILE A 120 -6.57 18.25 -2.18
CA ILE A 120 -6.79 18.05 -0.73
C ILE A 120 -7.81 16.94 -0.47
N GLU A 121 -8.92 16.90 -1.22
CA GLU A 121 -9.94 15.83 -1.07
C GLU A 121 -9.39 14.43 -1.41
N ASN A 122 -8.40 14.34 -2.31
CA ASN A 122 -7.80 13.08 -2.73
C ASN A 122 -6.62 12.63 -1.83
N ILE A 123 -6.32 13.34 -0.75
CA ILE A 123 -5.35 12.89 0.26
C ILE A 123 -5.99 11.76 1.08
N ASP A 124 -5.46 10.55 0.94
CA ASP A 124 -5.91 9.37 1.64
C ASP A 124 -5.29 9.31 3.04
N ILE A 125 -6.16 9.18 4.05
CA ILE A 125 -5.76 9.01 5.45
C ILE A 125 -5.81 7.53 5.86
N GLY A 126 -6.82 6.80 5.39
CA GLY A 126 -7.08 5.42 5.78
C GLY A 126 -6.06 4.45 5.20
N GLY A 127 -5.75 4.59 3.91
CA GLY A 127 -4.78 3.77 3.19
C GLY A 127 -3.39 3.80 3.85
N PRO A 128 -2.72 4.96 3.98
CA PRO A 128 -1.41 5.04 4.59
C PRO A 128 -1.41 4.56 6.05
N SER A 129 -2.47 4.83 6.80
CA SER A 129 -2.61 4.35 8.18
C SER A 129 -2.63 2.81 8.24
N MET A 130 -3.42 2.15 7.40
CA MET A 130 -3.48 0.68 7.33
C MET A 130 -2.15 0.08 6.88
N ILE A 131 -1.52 0.66 5.86
CA ILE A 131 -0.22 0.20 5.34
C ILE A 131 0.85 0.28 6.44
N ARG A 132 0.94 1.43 7.13
CA ARG A 132 1.91 1.64 8.23
C ARG A 132 1.65 0.71 9.40
N ALA A 133 0.38 0.48 9.77
CA ALA A 133 0.02 -0.43 10.85
C ALA A 133 0.46 -1.88 10.56
N ALA A 134 0.18 -2.37 9.35
CA ALA A 134 0.58 -3.71 8.93
C ALA A 134 2.11 -3.85 8.80
N ALA A 135 2.77 -2.85 8.22
CA ALA A 135 4.23 -2.82 8.09
C ALA A 135 4.92 -2.77 9.46
N LYS A 136 4.41 -1.99 10.42
CA LYS A 136 4.89 -1.98 11.81
C LYS A 136 4.81 -3.38 12.43
N ASN A 137 3.71 -4.09 12.20
CA ASN A 137 3.46 -5.40 12.78
C ASN A 137 3.93 -6.58 11.91
N PHE A 138 4.95 -6.39 11.07
CA PHE A 138 5.37 -7.38 10.06
C PHE A 138 5.76 -8.76 10.61
N LYS A 139 6.04 -8.86 11.92
CA LYS A 139 6.25 -10.15 12.60
C LYS A 139 5.02 -11.04 12.47
N TYR A 140 3.83 -10.45 12.49
CA TYR A 140 2.52 -11.11 12.56
C TYR A 140 1.53 -10.70 11.46
N VAL A 141 1.90 -9.77 10.58
CA VAL A 141 1.05 -9.32 9.46
C VAL A 141 1.91 -9.16 8.21
N ALA A 142 1.43 -9.61 7.07
CA ALA A 142 2.03 -9.29 5.78
C ALA A 142 1.32 -8.08 5.16
N VAL A 143 2.05 -7.23 4.44
CA VAL A 143 1.48 -6.05 3.76
C VAL A 143 1.89 -6.02 2.30
N VAL A 144 0.94 -5.89 1.38
CA VAL A 144 1.22 -5.83 -0.06
C VAL A 144 0.66 -4.54 -0.63
N VAL A 145 1.55 -3.73 -1.21
CA VAL A 145 1.23 -2.37 -1.68
C VAL A 145 1.26 -2.22 -3.20
N GLU A 146 1.71 -3.25 -3.94
CA GLU A 146 1.79 -3.21 -5.40
C GLU A 146 1.20 -4.48 -6.03
N PRO A 147 0.39 -4.37 -7.10
CA PRO A 147 -0.13 -5.52 -7.83
C PRO A 147 0.93 -6.49 -8.37
N ASN A 148 2.12 -5.98 -8.69
CA ASN A 148 3.22 -6.79 -9.23
C ASN A 148 3.70 -7.87 -8.24
N ASP A 149 3.43 -7.71 -6.94
CA ASP A 149 3.84 -8.68 -5.92
C ASP A 149 2.79 -9.80 -5.72
N TYR A 150 1.58 -9.67 -6.28
CA TYR A 150 0.48 -10.61 -6.02
C TYR A 150 0.83 -12.05 -6.42
N GLY A 151 1.48 -12.22 -7.59
CA GLY A 151 1.90 -13.53 -8.08
C GLY A 151 2.87 -14.22 -7.12
N ALA A 152 3.97 -13.55 -6.75
CA ALA A 152 4.98 -14.10 -5.86
C ALA A 152 4.44 -14.40 -4.46
N VAL A 153 3.55 -13.55 -3.94
CA VAL A 153 2.89 -13.78 -2.64
C VAL A 153 1.99 -15.01 -2.69
N LEU A 154 1.17 -15.16 -3.73
CA LEU A 154 0.31 -16.32 -3.89
C LEU A 154 1.10 -17.62 -4.10
N GLU A 155 2.21 -17.56 -4.84
CA GLU A 155 3.11 -18.68 -5.05
C GLU A 155 3.70 -19.17 -3.72
N GLU A 156 4.32 -18.27 -2.93
CA GLU A 156 4.87 -18.63 -1.63
C GLU A 156 3.78 -19.17 -0.68
N LEU A 157 2.59 -18.58 -0.68
CA LEU A 157 1.47 -19.09 0.11
C LEU A 157 1.07 -20.51 -0.31
N ARG A 158 1.03 -20.84 -1.60
CA ARG A 158 0.69 -22.18 -2.08
C ARG A 158 1.75 -23.20 -1.69
N GLU A 159 3.02 -22.87 -1.89
CA GLU A 159 4.15 -23.76 -1.59
C GLU A 159 4.27 -24.08 -0.09
N THR A 160 3.98 -23.10 0.76
CA THR A 160 4.14 -23.21 2.21
C THR A 160 2.84 -23.54 2.96
N LYS A 161 1.76 -23.91 2.25
CA LYS A 161 0.45 -24.25 2.81
C LYS A 161 -0.21 -23.10 3.60
N GLY A 162 -0.08 -21.89 3.07
CA GLY A 162 -0.72 -20.66 3.51
C GLY A 162 0.15 -19.79 4.39
N GLU A 163 1.48 -19.97 4.39
CA GLU A 163 2.39 -19.18 5.20
C GLU A 163 3.22 -18.20 4.36
N LEU A 164 3.73 -17.16 4.99
CA LEU A 164 4.82 -16.36 4.42
C LEU A 164 6.02 -16.48 5.34
N SER A 165 7.21 -16.44 4.77
CA SER A 165 8.45 -16.45 5.55
C SER A 165 8.62 -15.11 6.29
N PRO A 166 9.34 -15.09 7.44
CA PRO A 166 9.71 -13.84 8.10
C PRO A 166 10.50 -12.89 7.18
N LYS A 167 11.31 -13.46 6.27
CA LYS A 167 12.10 -12.70 5.29
C LYS A 167 11.17 -11.96 4.32
N THR A 168 10.21 -12.65 3.72
CA THR A 168 9.22 -12.05 2.81
C THR A 168 8.43 -10.95 3.52
N ARG A 169 7.89 -11.22 4.73
CA ARG A 169 7.14 -10.19 5.46
C ARG A 169 7.98 -8.95 5.76
N LYS A 170 9.25 -9.11 6.11
CA LYS A 170 10.16 -7.97 6.32
C LYS A 170 10.40 -7.18 5.04
N GLN A 171 10.62 -7.86 3.90
CA GLN A 171 10.81 -7.20 2.60
C GLN A 171 9.56 -6.43 2.17
N LEU A 172 8.39 -7.04 2.33
CA LEU A 172 7.09 -6.42 2.11
C LEU A 172 6.88 -5.17 2.99
N ALA A 173 7.25 -5.24 4.27
CA ALA A 173 7.16 -4.10 5.18
C ALA A 173 8.10 -2.94 4.81
N ILE A 174 9.33 -3.24 4.36
CA ILE A 174 10.25 -2.23 3.84
C ILE A 174 9.63 -1.52 2.64
N LYS A 175 9.09 -2.29 1.68
CA LYS A 175 8.41 -1.75 0.50
C LYS A 175 7.19 -0.90 0.87
N ALA A 176 6.42 -1.33 1.86
CA ALA A 176 5.27 -0.59 2.37
C ALA A 176 5.65 0.78 2.97
N PHE A 177 6.71 0.85 3.80
CA PHE A 177 7.17 2.13 4.33
C PHE A 177 7.76 3.04 3.25
N GLN A 178 8.46 2.47 2.26
CA GLN A 178 8.90 3.22 1.09
C GLN A 178 7.70 3.82 0.34
N HIS A 179 6.66 3.02 0.08
CA HIS A 179 5.45 3.47 -0.62
C HIS A 179 4.75 4.63 0.11
N THR A 180 4.59 4.56 1.43
CA THR A 180 3.98 5.65 2.20
C THR A 180 4.88 6.87 2.31
N ALA A 181 6.20 6.67 2.42
CA ALA A 181 7.12 7.79 2.35
C ALA A 181 6.92 8.52 1.03
N ASP A 182 6.94 7.80 -0.10
CA ASP A 182 6.81 8.38 -1.46
C ASP A 182 5.51 9.16 -1.61
N TYR A 183 4.41 8.60 -1.09
CA TYR A 183 3.13 9.27 -1.04
C TYR A 183 3.18 10.61 -0.27
N ASP A 184 3.70 10.62 0.95
CA ASP A 184 3.78 11.84 1.77
C ASP A 184 4.71 12.90 1.14
N GLY A 185 5.77 12.48 0.46
CA GLY A 185 6.65 13.38 -0.29
C GLY A 185 5.95 14.10 -1.45
N LEU A 186 5.05 13.39 -2.14
CA LEU A 186 4.25 13.99 -3.20
C LEU A 186 3.29 15.05 -2.63
N ILE A 187 2.65 14.76 -1.50
CA ILE A 187 1.76 15.69 -0.81
C ILE A 187 2.51 16.92 -0.33
N TYR A 188 3.61 16.72 0.41
CA TYR A 188 4.45 17.81 0.92
C TYR A 188 4.84 18.76 -0.20
N ARG A 189 5.39 18.22 -1.29
CA ARG A 189 5.85 19.04 -2.43
C ARG A 189 4.72 19.74 -3.18
N TYR A 190 3.51 19.17 -3.19
CA TYR A 190 2.36 19.84 -3.78
C TYR A 190 1.89 21.01 -2.91
N LEU A 191 1.75 20.78 -1.60
CA LEU A 191 1.27 21.80 -0.66
C LEU A 191 2.29 22.90 -0.37
N SER A 192 3.58 22.61 -0.51
CA SER A 192 4.64 23.56 -0.23
C SER A 192 4.84 24.60 -1.34
N ASP A 193 4.13 24.50 -2.47
CA ASP A 193 4.21 25.31 -3.69
C ASP A 193 5.17 26.52 -3.63
N TYR A 194 6.48 26.22 -3.70
CA TYR A 194 7.52 27.23 -3.50
C TYR A 194 7.51 28.33 -4.56
N SER A 195 6.78 28.12 -5.66
CA SER A 195 6.64 29.10 -6.73
C SER A 195 5.69 30.25 -6.36
N ALA A 196 4.80 30.06 -5.37
CA ALA A 196 3.85 31.08 -4.93
C ALA A 196 4.51 32.27 -4.20
N ASP A 197 5.64 32.05 -3.54
CA ASP A 197 6.32 33.06 -2.70
C ASP A 197 7.50 33.79 -3.39
N ASN A 198 7.71 33.59 -4.69
CA ASN A 198 8.89 34.10 -5.44
C ASN A 198 10.25 33.66 -4.85
N GLU A 199 10.29 32.61 -4.04
CA GLU A 199 11.55 32.04 -3.56
C GLU A 199 12.18 31.14 -4.64
N LEU A 200 13.44 31.43 -4.99
CA LEU A 200 14.16 30.66 -6.01
C LEU A 200 14.56 29.26 -5.55
N PHE A 201 14.68 29.04 -4.25
CA PHE A 201 15.12 27.78 -3.64
C PHE A 201 14.29 27.46 -2.41
N PRO A 202 13.77 26.23 -2.28
CA PRO A 202 12.98 25.85 -1.13
C PRO A 202 13.83 25.64 0.13
N GLU A 203 13.23 25.84 1.30
CA GLU A 203 13.84 25.50 2.59
C GLU A 203 14.21 24.00 2.68
N PHE A 204 13.38 23.12 2.10
CA PHE A 204 13.63 21.68 2.03
C PHE A 204 13.53 21.19 0.59
N TYR A 205 14.61 20.58 0.09
CA TYR A 205 14.64 19.97 -1.24
C TYR A 205 14.66 18.44 -1.14
N ASP A 206 13.52 17.80 -1.39
CA ASP A 206 13.38 16.34 -1.37
C ASP A 206 13.56 15.75 -2.79
N TYR A 207 14.55 14.87 -2.94
CA TYR A 207 14.88 14.17 -4.19
C TYR A 207 14.73 12.66 -4.01
N ARG A 208 13.83 12.06 -4.78
CA ARG A 208 13.54 10.62 -4.69
C ARG A 208 13.72 9.98 -6.04
N LEU A 209 14.64 9.03 -6.07
CA LEU A 209 15.00 8.37 -7.31
C LEU A 209 14.78 6.88 -7.20
N LYS A 210 14.19 6.31 -8.24
CA LYS A 210 14.06 4.87 -8.40
C LYS A 210 15.25 4.37 -9.21
N LYS A 211 15.92 3.33 -8.71
CA LYS A 211 16.98 2.67 -9.46
C LYS A 211 16.40 2.05 -10.73
N VAL A 212 17.00 2.36 -11.88
CA VAL A 212 16.67 1.78 -13.18
C VAL A 212 17.52 0.53 -13.42
N MET A 213 18.85 0.66 -13.30
CA MET A 213 19.78 -0.45 -13.50
C MET A 213 21.12 -0.23 -12.80
N ASP A 214 21.85 -1.32 -12.55
CA ASP A 214 23.28 -1.25 -12.27
C ASP A 214 24.05 -0.96 -13.56
N LEU A 215 25.10 -0.13 -13.46
CA LEU A 215 26.04 0.11 -14.55
C LEU A 215 27.25 -0.82 -14.39
N ARG A 216 27.92 -1.11 -15.51
CA ARG A 216 29.11 -1.96 -15.51
C ARG A 216 30.22 -1.40 -14.61
N TYR A 217 30.39 -0.09 -14.63
CA TYR A 217 31.27 0.70 -13.76
C TYR A 217 30.83 2.17 -13.80
N GLY A 218 31.42 3.01 -12.95
CA GLY A 218 31.21 4.47 -12.94
C GLY A 218 32.01 5.17 -14.03
N GLU A 219 32.76 6.21 -13.68
CA GLU A 219 33.67 6.85 -14.65
C GLU A 219 34.87 5.95 -14.97
N ASN A 220 35.34 5.15 -14.01
CA ASN A 220 36.48 4.24 -14.16
C ASN A 220 36.13 2.80 -13.75
N PRO A 221 36.80 1.77 -14.31
CA PRO A 221 36.46 0.36 -14.11
C PRO A 221 36.41 -0.14 -12.65
N HIS A 222 37.12 0.51 -11.74
CA HIS A 222 37.17 0.14 -10.32
C HIS A 222 36.02 0.76 -9.49
N GLN A 223 35.24 1.67 -10.07
CA GLN A 223 34.13 2.36 -9.41
C GLN A 223 32.80 1.67 -9.75
N LYS A 224 31.94 1.48 -8.76
CA LYS A 224 30.57 1.00 -8.96
C LYS A 224 29.64 2.17 -9.31
N ALA A 225 28.63 1.93 -10.13
CA ALA A 225 27.61 2.93 -10.44
C ALA A 225 26.25 2.30 -10.77
N ALA A 226 25.20 3.12 -10.70
CA ALA A 226 23.85 2.74 -11.05
C ALA A 226 23.12 3.96 -11.63
N LEU A 227 22.18 3.70 -12.54
CA LEU A 227 21.28 4.71 -13.10
C LEU A 227 20.03 4.80 -12.24
N TYR A 228 19.61 6.03 -11.98
CA TYR A 228 18.44 6.35 -11.17
C TYR A 228 17.54 7.34 -11.92
N GLN A 229 16.23 7.21 -11.75
CA GLN A 229 15.21 8.02 -12.40
C GLN A 229 14.38 8.78 -11.38
N ASP A 230 14.14 10.06 -11.65
CA ASP A 230 13.11 10.84 -10.97
C ASP A 230 11.73 10.41 -11.50
N LEU A 231 10.89 9.90 -10.61
CA LEU A 231 9.56 9.39 -10.94
C LEU A 231 8.56 10.48 -11.39
N LYS A 232 8.88 11.77 -11.21
CA LYS A 232 8.05 12.89 -11.66
C LYS A 232 8.35 13.34 -13.08
N ILE A 233 9.59 13.17 -13.54
CA ILE A 233 9.98 13.60 -14.88
C ILE A 233 9.48 12.54 -15.85
N ASN A 234 8.33 12.81 -16.48
CA ASN A 234 7.78 12.02 -17.59
C ASN A 234 8.11 12.63 -18.96
N GLU A 235 9.02 13.60 -18.99
CA GLU A 235 9.51 14.19 -20.23
C GLU A 235 10.60 13.33 -20.87
N PRO A 236 10.70 13.32 -22.21
CA PRO A 236 11.78 12.63 -22.91
C PRO A 236 13.15 13.06 -22.36
N SER A 237 13.91 12.11 -21.85
CA SER A 237 15.24 12.33 -21.28
C SER A 237 16.15 11.14 -21.52
N LEU A 238 17.46 11.32 -21.35
CA LEU A 238 18.44 10.23 -21.49
C LEU A 238 18.14 9.06 -20.54
N VAL A 239 17.59 9.37 -19.36
CA VAL A 239 17.25 8.38 -18.33
C VAL A 239 16.05 7.50 -18.75
N GLN A 240 15.18 8.01 -19.63
CA GLN A 240 13.99 7.30 -20.13
C GLN A 240 14.17 6.72 -21.53
N ALA A 241 15.35 6.87 -22.15
CA ALA A 241 15.56 6.45 -23.52
C ALA A 241 15.47 4.92 -23.67
N GLU A 242 14.77 4.46 -24.72
CA GLU A 242 14.76 3.06 -25.11
C GLU A 242 16.03 2.73 -25.90
N GLN A 243 16.79 1.73 -25.45
CA GLN A 243 17.95 1.23 -26.16
C GLN A 243 17.50 0.23 -27.24
N LEU A 244 17.61 0.62 -28.51
CA LEU A 244 17.26 -0.20 -29.68
C LEU A 244 18.31 -1.26 -30.01
#